data_AF-A0A414EU89-F1
#
_entry.id   AF-A0A414EU89-F1
#
_cell.length_a   1.000
_cell.length_b   1.000
_cell.length_c   1.000
_cell.angle_alpha   90.00
_cell.angle_beta   90.00
_cell.angle_gamma   90.00
#
_symmetry.space_group_name_H-M   'P 1'
#
loop_
_entity.id
_entity.type
_entity.pdbx_description
1 polymer ?
#
loop_
_entity_poly.entity_id
_entity_poly.type
_entity_poly.pdbx_seq_one_letter_code
_entity_poly.pdbx_strand_id
1 'polypeptide(L)'
;MNTQTIELDVNKRGCGNNCIRIAQGEGGGTTIKALIYDNGGELSLSGYSSYLVARLPDRIHYYRGSATVSGNTITYVCDESKLASVSGYTDEAYFELKKGSQTVQTERFALDIMRDAREGNTPAKSWDNAVEALEKRAETAVTKGEQAVTDAGKALNNANAAVNICKSATDAANTATAKANAATKSATDAAAAANTAKANADTATNAANAATNATKASKFSADQAAADARKAAEEARGSISPDKRIYLAYDTVGDTDYISLVDTED
;
A
#
# COMPACT_ATOMS: atom_id res chain seq x y z
N MET A 1 50.80 33.57 5.52
CA MET A 1 50.26 32.99 6.76
C MET A 1 51.29 33.18 7.86
N ASN A 2 50.97 33.99 8.86
CA ASN A 2 51.85 34.37 9.96
C ASN A 2 51.35 33.72 11.26
N THR A 3 52.16 32.88 11.88
CA THR A 3 51.83 32.29 13.19
C THR A 3 52.49 33.10 14.29
N GLN A 4 51.67 33.69 15.17
CA GLN A 4 52.12 34.44 16.33
C GLN A 4 51.86 33.60 17.58
N THR A 5 52.93 33.26 18.32
CA THR A 5 52.83 32.47 19.55
C THR A 5 52.79 33.39 20.75
N ILE A 6 51.85 33.15 21.67
CA ILE A 6 51.73 33.86 22.94
C ILE A 6 51.57 32.86 24.08
N GLU A 7 52.05 33.22 25.26
CA GLU A 7 51.89 32.45 26.48
C GLU A 7 50.86 33.16 27.36
N LEU A 8 49.88 32.40 27.85
CA LEU A 8 48.77 32.91 28.66
C LEU A 8 48.56 32.00 29.88
N ASP A 9 48.20 32.58 31.02
CA ASP A 9 47.90 31.90 32.27
C ASP A 9 46.47 32.19 32.75
N VAL A 10 45.70 31.13 33.02
CA VAL A 10 44.33 31.26 33.54
C VAL A 10 44.28 31.85 34.95
N ASN A 11 45.39 31.89 35.70
CA ASN A 11 45.48 32.59 36.97
C ASN A 11 45.61 34.13 36.81
N LYS A 12 45.77 34.60 35.56
CA LYS A 12 45.89 36.01 35.15
C LYS A 12 47.15 36.74 35.64
N ARG A 13 48.23 36.00 35.93
CA ARG A 13 49.50 36.54 36.43
C ARG A 13 50.59 36.65 35.35
N GLY A 14 50.31 36.25 34.12
CA GLY A 14 51.23 36.38 32.99
C GLY A 14 51.58 37.85 32.69
N CYS A 15 52.81 38.09 32.23
CA CYS A 15 53.32 39.41 31.87
C CYS A 15 52.57 39.96 30.65
N GLY A 16 51.59 40.84 30.87
CA GLY A 16 50.61 41.33 29.91
C GLY A 16 51.08 42.22 28.75
N ASN A 17 52.15 41.86 28.03
CA ASN A 17 52.64 42.59 26.85
C ASN A 17 52.48 41.81 25.53
N ASN A 18 51.64 40.77 25.50
CA ASN A 18 51.33 40.05 24.26
C ASN A 18 50.46 40.93 23.35
N CYS A 19 50.96 41.26 22.16
CA CYS A 19 50.23 41.99 21.14
C CYS A 19 50.25 41.21 19.82
N ILE A 20 49.07 40.84 19.32
CA ILE A 20 48.91 40.16 18.04
C ILE A 20 48.60 41.20 16.97
N ARG A 21 49.40 41.23 15.91
CA ARG A 21 49.12 42.08 14.75
C ARG A 21 48.30 41.33 13.72
N ILE A 22 47.20 41.95 13.28
CA ILE A 22 46.29 41.38 12.28
C ILE A 22 46.12 42.42 11.17
N ALA A 23 46.37 42.05 9.93
CA ALA A 23 46.08 42.93 8.79
C ALA A 23 44.65 42.69 8.30
N GLN A 24 43.89 43.77 8.07
CA GLN A 24 42.62 43.65 7.35
C GLN A 24 42.86 43.13 5.93
N GLY A 25 41.90 42.35 5.41
CA GLY A 25 41.92 41.84 4.03
C GLY A 25 42.80 40.60 3.81
N GLU A 26 43.63 40.20 4.78
CA GLU A 26 44.40 38.96 4.71
C GLU A 26 43.59 37.76 5.22
N GLY A 27 42.52 37.36 4.53
CA GLY A 27 41.66 36.25 4.99
C GLY A 27 42.46 34.95 5.31
N GLY A 28 42.42 34.51 6.57
CA GLY A 28 43.21 33.40 7.11
C GLY A 28 44.72 33.69 7.19
N GLY A 29 45.11 34.96 7.15
CA GLY A 29 46.49 35.42 7.05
C GLY A 29 47.25 35.31 8.35
N THR A 30 46.55 35.46 9.49
CA THR A 30 47.14 35.34 10.83
C THR A 30 46.61 34.14 11.59
N THR A 31 47.51 33.38 12.21
CA THR A 31 47.19 32.31 13.14
C THR A 31 47.76 32.66 14.51
N ILE A 32 46.91 32.64 15.54
CA ILE A 32 47.30 32.77 16.93
C ILE A 32 47.54 31.38 17.50
N LYS A 33 48.71 31.15 18.08
CA LYS A 33 49.03 29.95 18.85
C LYS A 33 49.22 30.35 20.31
N ALA A 34 48.24 30.09 21.16
CA ALA A 34 48.34 30.39 22.58
C ALA A 34 48.71 29.14 23.38
N LEU A 35 49.82 29.20 24.10
CA LEU A 35 50.22 28.19 25.09
C LEU A 35 49.58 28.56 26.43
N ILE A 36 48.83 27.62 27.01
CA ILE A 36 47.99 27.89 28.19
C ILE A 36 48.57 27.23 29.44
N TYR A 37 48.68 28.04 30.48
CA TYR A 37 49.19 27.67 31.79
C TYR A 37 48.13 27.91 32.87
N ASP A 38 48.30 27.24 34.01
CA ASP A 38 47.60 27.50 35.26
C ASP A 38 48.65 27.57 36.38
N ASN A 39 48.89 28.76 36.88
CA ASN A 39 49.90 29.00 37.91
C ASN A 39 51.31 28.55 37.49
N GLY A 40 51.66 28.86 36.25
CA GLY A 40 52.95 28.54 35.63
C GLY A 40 53.13 27.08 35.21
N GLY A 41 52.19 26.18 35.53
CA GLY A 41 52.18 24.80 35.02
C GLY A 41 51.36 24.68 33.74
N GLU A 42 51.71 23.79 32.82
CA GLU A 42 50.92 23.60 31.59
C GLU A 42 49.49 23.14 31.92
N LEU A 43 48.49 23.87 31.42
CA LEU A 43 47.11 23.50 31.58
C LEU A 43 46.69 22.53 30.48
N SER A 44 46.31 21.31 30.85
CA SER A 44 45.69 20.38 29.89
C SER A 44 44.32 20.88 29.45
N LEU A 45 44.15 21.12 28.14
CA LEU A 45 42.90 21.57 27.54
C LEU A 45 41.98 20.41 27.12
N SER A 46 42.26 19.19 27.57
CA SER A 46 41.43 18.02 27.24
C SER A 46 40.00 18.19 27.77
N GLY A 47 39.04 18.08 26.85
CA GLY A 47 37.60 18.28 27.11
C GLY A 47 37.17 19.73 27.25
N TYR A 48 38.06 20.70 27.02
CA TYR A 48 37.66 22.11 26.89
C TYR A 48 37.25 22.43 25.45
N SER A 49 36.26 23.31 25.33
CA SER A 49 36.06 24.12 24.14
C SER A 49 36.69 25.50 24.37
N SER A 50 37.23 26.11 23.32
CA SER A 50 37.90 27.40 23.40
C SER A 50 37.33 28.40 22.41
N TYR A 51 37.27 29.67 22.82
CA TYR A 51 36.84 30.77 21.99
C TYR A 51 37.79 31.95 22.14
N LEU A 52 38.25 32.52 21.04
CA LEU A 52 38.82 33.86 21.06
C LEU A 52 37.67 34.84 21.26
N VAL A 53 37.72 35.62 22.34
CA VAL A 53 36.78 36.70 22.61
C VAL A 53 37.53 38.02 22.54
N ALA A 54 36.99 39.00 21.82
CA ALA A 54 37.56 40.34 21.73
C ALA A 54 36.48 41.43 21.69
N ARG A 55 36.67 42.53 22.41
CA ARG A 55 35.98 43.79 22.09
C ARG A 55 36.65 44.40 20.86
N LEU A 56 35.88 44.72 19.83
CA LEU A 56 36.43 45.36 18.63
C LEU A 56 36.94 46.77 18.96
N PRO A 57 37.90 47.32 18.19
CA PRO A 57 38.46 48.66 18.45
C PRO A 57 37.44 49.80 18.51
N ASP A 58 36.23 49.64 17.94
CA ASP A 58 35.14 50.61 18.08
C ASP A 58 34.53 50.68 19.48
N ARG A 59 34.91 49.76 20.37
CA ARG A 59 34.41 49.61 21.75
C ARG A 59 32.90 49.42 21.83
N ILE A 60 32.21 49.08 20.75
CA ILE A 60 30.76 48.84 20.69
C ILE A 60 30.49 47.36 20.45
N HIS A 61 31.19 46.77 19.48
CA HIS A 61 30.95 45.40 19.05
C HIS A 61 31.93 44.42 19.67
N TYR A 62 31.56 43.13 19.69
CA TYR A 62 32.44 42.05 20.13
C TYR A 62 32.56 40.97 19.07
N TYR A 63 33.65 40.22 19.15
CA TYR A 63 33.90 39.04 18.36
C TYR A 63 34.07 37.83 19.30
N ARG A 64 33.47 36.70 18.94
CA ARG A 64 33.63 35.42 19.63
C ARG A 64 33.77 34.28 18.62
N GLY A 65 35.01 33.88 18.34
CA GLY A 65 35.35 32.86 17.35
C GLY A 65 35.78 31.55 18.01
N SER A 66 35.28 30.42 17.52
CA SER A 66 35.70 29.10 18.00
C SER A 66 37.16 28.82 17.65
N ALA A 67 37.92 28.29 18.61
CA ALA A 67 39.32 27.93 18.44
C ALA A 67 39.55 26.42 18.63
N THR A 68 40.62 25.91 18.02
CA THR A 68 41.00 24.49 18.13
C THR A 68 41.93 24.32 19.33
N VAL A 69 41.70 23.28 20.13
CA VAL A 69 42.54 22.94 21.29
C VAL A 69 43.30 21.64 21.04
N SER A 70 44.55 21.58 21.48
CA SER A 70 45.36 20.34 21.49
C SER A 70 46.44 20.43 22.56
N GLY A 71 46.51 19.46 23.46
CA GLY A 71 47.43 19.50 24.61
C GLY A 71 47.15 20.72 25.50
N ASN A 72 48.14 21.59 25.65
CA ASN A 72 48.03 22.90 26.31
C ASN A 72 47.91 24.08 25.32
N THR A 73 47.75 23.81 24.03
CA THR A 73 47.76 24.81 22.98
C THR A 73 46.36 25.10 22.47
N ILE A 74 46.02 26.39 22.35
CA ILE A 74 44.90 26.88 21.54
C ILE A 74 45.46 27.39 20.22
N THR A 75 44.92 26.91 19.10
CA THR A 75 45.22 27.42 17.76
C THR A 75 43.97 28.08 17.21
N TYR A 76 44.10 29.34 16.79
CA TYR A 76 43.02 30.11 16.22
C TYR A 76 43.50 30.79 14.93
N VAL A 77 42.89 30.42 13.81
CA VAL A 77 43.08 31.13 12.53
C VAL A 77 42.14 32.33 12.55
N CYS A 78 42.68 33.53 12.40
CA CYS A 78 41.90 34.74 12.39
C CYS A 78 40.86 34.71 11.26
N ASP A 79 39.63 35.10 11.57
CA ASP A 79 38.60 35.41 10.58
C ASP A 79 38.60 36.93 10.39
N GLU A 80 39.47 37.41 9.51
CA GLU A 80 39.68 38.84 9.27
C GLU A 80 38.42 39.52 8.70
N SER A 81 37.46 38.75 8.14
CA SER A 81 36.18 39.29 7.69
C SER A 81 35.28 39.72 8.86
N LYS A 82 35.46 39.13 10.05
CA LYS A 82 34.67 39.40 11.25
C LYS A 82 35.49 40.07 12.36
N LEU A 83 36.57 39.41 12.79
CA LEU A 83 37.46 39.87 13.86
C LEU A 83 38.17 41.18 13.49
N ALA A 84 38.60 41.30 12.22
CA ALA A 84 39.26 42.49 11.70
C ALA A 84 38.29 43.38 10.90
N SER A 85 37.00 43.40 11.24
CA SER A 85 36.04 44.33 10.61
C SER A 85 36.28 45.79 10.99
N VAL A 86 36.89 46.05 12.16
CA VAL A 86 37.28 47.39 12.62
C VAL A 86 38.79 47.45 12.80
N SER A 87 39.45 48.38 12.12
CA SER A 87 40.88 48.65 12.32
C SER A 87 41.12 49.42 13.62
N GLY A 88 42.27 49.18 14.26
CA GLY A 88 42.70 49.88 15.47
C GLY A 88 43.18 48.91 16.55
N TYR A 89 43.47 49.49 17.71
CA TYR A 89 44.00 48.76 18.86
C TYR A 89 42.88 48.39 19.84
N THR A 90 42.93 47.17 20.37
CA THR A 90 42.13 46.74 21.51
C THR A 90 42.98 45.90 22.46
N ASP A 91 42.84 46.14 23.74
CA ASP A 91 43.47 45.41 24.85
C ASP A 91 42.47 44.47 25.56
N GLU A 92 41.31 44.25 24.94
CA GLU A 92 40.20 43.47 25.49
C GLU A 92 39.99 42.16 24.73
N ALA A 93 41.08 41.46 24.43
CA ALA A 93 41.04 40.11 23.88
C ALA A 93 41.51 39.08 24.91
N TYR A 94 40.87 37.91 24.93
CA TYR A 94 41.23 36.78 25.79
C TYR A 94 40.72 35.47 25.20
N PHE A 95 41.21 34.33 25.69
CA PHE A 95 40.60 33.05 25.39
C PHE A 95 39.62 32.64 26.50
N GLU A 96 38.39 32.36 26.11
CA GLU A 96 37.37 31.75 26.95
C GLU A 96 37.43 30.23 26.80
N LEU A 97 37.62 29.53 27.92
CA LEU A 97 37.66 28.07 28.02
C LEU A 97 36.39 27.57 28.71
N LYS A 98 35.68 26.63 28.07
CA LYS A 98 34.45 26.02 28.60
C LYS A 98 34.56 24.52 28.70
N LYS A 99 34.24 23.97 29.88
CA LYS A 99 34.14 22.53 30.16
C LYS A 99 32.93 22.26 31.04
N GLY A 100 31.89 21.65 30.48
CA GLY A 100 30.60 21.51 31.16
C GLY A 100 30.03 22.89 31.52
N SER A 101 29.73 23.10 32.80
CA SER A 101 29.26 24.39 33.34
C SER A 101 30.38 25.37 33.71
N GLN A 102 31.64 24.92 33.73
CA GLN A 102 32.77 25.75 34.11
C GLN A 102 33.17 26.66 32.95
N THR A 103 33.32 27.95 33.24
CA THR A 103 33.92 28.94 32.35
C THR A 103 35.16 29.50 33.01
N VAL A 104 36.30 29.42 32.31
CA VAL A 104 37.59 29.98 32.71
C VAL A 104 38.07 30.92 31.61
N GLN A 105 38.80 31.95 31.96
CA GLN A 105 39.36 32.91 31.01
C GLN A 105 40.85 33.10 31.31
N THR A 106 41.63 33.28 30.25
CA THR A 106 43.02 33.76 30.36
C THR A 106 43.06 35.21 30.84
N GLU A 107 44.25 35.71 31.12
CA GLU A 107 44.51 37.14 31.06
C GLU A 107 44.17 37.74 29.69
N ARG A 108 44.06 39.07 29.68
CA ARG A 108 43.86 39.83 28.45
C ARG A 108 45.18 40.01 27.70
N PHE A 109 45.09 40.06 26.38
CA PHE A 109 46.16 40.43 25.47
C PHE A 109 45.64 41.43 24.43
N ALA A 110 46.57 42.08 23.74
CA ALA A 110 46.24 43.11 22.76
C ALA A 110 46.11 42.55 21.34
N LEU A 111 45.20 43.15 20.57
CA LEU A 111 45.10 43.01 19.13
C LEU A 111 45.36 44.38 18.50
N ASP A 112 46.30 44.44 17.57
CA ASP A 112 46.59 45.60 16.74
C ASP A 112 46.14 45.30 15.30
N ILE A 113 44.96 45.82 14.94
CA ILE A 113 44.30 45.56 13.67
C ILE A 113 44.67 46.65 12.67
N MET A 114 45.60 46.32 11.77
CA MET A 114 46.13 47.22 10.75
C MET A 114 45.12 47.39 9.62
N ARG A 115 44.81 48.63 9.28
CA ARG A 115 43.85 48.98 8.22
C ARG A 115 44.39 48.59 6.83
N ASP A 116 43.52 48.03 5.97
CA ASP A 116 43.86 47.82 4.55
C ASP A 116 43.89 49.17 3.81
N ALA A 117 44.86 49.34 2.91
CA ALA A 117 45.08 50.58 2.18
C ALA A 117 44.05 50.87 1.07
N ARG A 118 43.30 49.86 0.60
CA ARG A 118 42.41 49.95 -0.57
C ARG A 118 40.99 50.36 -0.22
N GLU A 119 40.48 49.92 0.92
CA GLU A 119 39.28 50.39 1.65
C GLU A 119 39.10 49.44 2.84
N GLY A 120 38.66 49.94 4.01
CA GLY A 120 38.48 49.11 5.20
C GLY A 120 37.30 48.15 5.07
N ASN A 121 37.28 47.08 5.86
CA ASN A 121 36.16 46.12 5.84
C ASN A 121 34.81 46.77 6.18
N THR A 122 33.75 46.27 5.53
CA THR A 122 32.34 46.68 5.66
C THR A 122 31.77 46.41 7.06
N PRO A 123 30.66 47.06 7.45
CA PRO A 123 30.51 47.62 8.81
C PRO A 123 30.54 46.57 9.92
N ALA A 124 31.17 46.98 11.02
CA ALA A 124 31.28 46.20 12.25
C ALA A 124 29.92 45.70 12.74
N LYS A 125 29.89 44.45 13.18
CA LYS A 125 28.78 43.83 13.89
C LYS A 125 29.35 43.01 15.03
N SER A 126 28.49 42.66 15.99
CA SER A 126 28.85 41.63 16.96
C SER A 126 28.74 40.25 16.33
N TRP A 127 29.76 39.43 16.49
CA TRP A 127 29.83 38.09 15.90
C TRP A 127 30.04 37.05 16.99
N ASP A 128 29.23 35.99 16.97
CA ASP A 128 29.40 34.83 17.85
C ASP A 128 29.16 33.54 17.06
N ASN A 129 30.22 32.75 16.88
CA ASN A 129 30.16 31.50 16.13
C ASN A 129 29.17 30.49 16.74
N ALA A 130 28.87 30.59 18.04
CA ALA A 130 27.87 29.72 18.67
C ALA A 130 26.45 30.04 18.20
N VAL A 131 26.14 31.31 17.90
CA VAL A 131 24.86 31.75 17.36
C VAL A 131 24.71 31.29 15.91
N GLU A 132 25.73 31.52 15.07
CA GLU A 132 25.71 31.04 13.67
C GLU A 132 25.56 29.52 13.58
N ALA A 133 26.24 28.78 14.46
CA ALA A 133 26.08 27.32 14.55
C ALA A 133 24.68 26.91 15.03
N LEU A 134 24.01 27.73 15.86
CA LEU A 134 22.63 27.50 16.25
C LEU A 134 21.68 27.76 15.07
N GLU A 135 21.85 28.85 14.34
CA GLU A 135 21.06 29.20 13.15
C GLU A 135 21.14 28.09 12.09
N LYS A 136 22.35 27.66 11.74
CA LYS A 136 22.54 26.58 10.76
C LYS A 136 21.89 25.25 11.20
N ARG A 137 21.96 24.93 12.50
CA ARG A 137 21.28 23.74 13.04
C ARG A 137 19.76 23.90 12.99
N ALA A 138 19.24 25.09 13.28
CA ALA A 138 17.82 25.39 13.20
C ALA A 138 17.30 25.28 11.76
N GLU A 139 17.99 25.89 10.78
CA GLU A 139 17.66 25.75 9.36
C GLU A 139 17.66 24.29 8.91
N THR A 140 18.70 23.54 9.26
CA THR A 140 18.78 22.11 8.96
C THR A 140 17.62 21.32 9.58
N ALA A 141 17.22 21.66 10.81
CA ALA A 141 16.10 21.02 11.49
C ALA A 141 14.76 21.35 10.81
N VAL A 142 14.56 22.61 10.40
CA VAL A 142 13.36 23.06 9.66
C VAL A 142 13.24 22.31 8.34
N THR A 143 14.29 22.28 7.52
CA THR A 143 14.28 21.56 6.24
C THR A 143 13.97 20.08 6.41
N LYS A 144 14.54 19.41 7.43
CA LYS A 144 14.21 18.01 7.74
C LYS A 144 12.74 17.84 8.14
N GLY A 145 12.19 18.80 8.88
CA GLY A 145 10.77 18.82 9.26
C GLY A 145 9.85 18.95 8.05
N GLU A 146 10.13 19.88 7.14
CA GLU A 146 9.35 20.09 5.91
C GLU A 146 9.38 18.85 4.99
N GLN A 147 10.54 18.20 4.87
CA GLN A 147 10.69 16.95 4.14
C GLN A 147 9.85 15.83 4.77
N ALA A 148 9.89 15.69 6.10
CA ALA A 148 9.10 14.69 6.82
C ALA A 148 7.59 14.88 6.62
N VAL A 149 7.09 16.13 6.63
CA VAL A 149 5.68 16.44 6.34
C VAL A 149 5.32 16.04 4.90
N THR A 150 6.20 16.33 3.94
CA THR A 150 5.99 15.96 2.53
C THR A 150 5.92 14.44 2.36
N ASP A 151 6.83 13.69 2.99
CA ASP A 151 6.86 12.24 2.90
C ASP A 151 5.66 11.59 3.60
N ALA A 152 5.22 12.15 4.74
CA ALA A 152 3.98 11.74 5.39
C ALA A 152 2.76 11.96 4.48
N GLY A 153 2.69 13.08 3.77
CA GLY A 153 1.63 13.35 2.78
C GLY A 153 1.61 12.33 1.64
N LYS A 154 2.79 11.95 1.11
CA LYS A 154 2.90 10.89 0.09
C LYS A 154 2.44 9.53 0.62
N ALA A 155 2.84 9.17 1.83
CA ALA A 155 2.44 7.92 2.48
C ALA A 155 0.91 7.86 2.66
N LEU A 156 0.28 8.94 3.10
CA LEU A 156 -1.17 9.04 3.24
C LEU A 156 -1.89 8.86 1.89
N ASN A 157 -1.39 9.51 0.83
CA ASN A 157 -1.96 9.36 -0.51
C ASN A 157 -1.87 7.92 -1.03
N ASN A 158 -0.73 7.25 -0.82
CA ASN A 158 -0.56 5.85 -1.18
C ASN A 158 -1.51 4.93 -0.40
N ALA A 159 -1.68 5.17 0.90
CA ALA A 159 -2.64 4.43 1.72
C ALA A 159 -4.08 4.62 1.24
N ASN A 160 -4.48 5.84 0.91
CA ASN A 160 -5.80 6.13 0.35
C ASN A 160 -6.03 5.44 -1.01
N ALA A 161 -5.01 5.41 -1.87
CA ALA A 161 -5.07 4.69 -3.14
C ALA A 161 -5.26 3.18 -2.92
N ALA A 162 -4.53 2.57 -1.97
CA ALA A 162 -4.68 1.16 -1.62
C ALA A 162 -6.09 0.84 -1.10
N VAL A 163 -6.65 1.69 -0.23
CA VAL A 163 -8.02 1.53 0.27
C VAL A 163 -9.04 1.55 -0.88
N ASN A 164 -8.87 2.43 -1.86
CA ASN A 164 -9.78 2.49 -3.01
C ASN A 164 -9.66 1.24 -3.92
N ILE A 165 -8.45 0.71 -4.10
CA ILE A 165 -8.24 -0.56 -4.82
C ILE A 165 -8.97 -1.70 -4.09
N CYS A 166 -8.85 -1.79 -2.76
CA CYS A 166 -9.55 -2.80 -1.99
C CYS A 166 -11.06 -2.70 -2.12
N LYS A 167 -11.65 -1.50 -2.06
CA LYS A 167 -13.09 -1.30 -2.28
C LYS A 167 -13.54 -1.81 -3.64
N SER A 168 -12.84 -1.43 -4.71
CA SER A 168 -13.15 -1.90 -6.06
C SER A 168 -13.05 -3.42 -6.19
N ALA A 169 -12.04 -4.04 -5.56
CA ALA A 169 -11.88 -5.49 -5.54
C ALA A 169 -13.04 -6.18 -4.78
N THR A 170 -13.47 -5.61 -3.66
CA THR A 170 -14.64 -6.10 -2.90
C THR A 170 -15.92 -6.01 -3.74
N ASP A 171 -16.14 -4.91 -4.45
CA ASP A 171 -17.32 -4.76 -5.31
C ASP A 171 -17.33 -5.77 -6.48
N ALA A 172 -16.16 -6.01 -7.08
CA ALA A 172 -15.98 -7.03 -8.11
C ALA A 172 -16.27 -8.44 -7.57
N ALA A 173 -15.79 -8.76 -6.36
CA ALA A 173 -16.06 -10.04 -5.71
C ALA A 173 -17.55 -10.23 -5.42
N ASN A 174 -18.22 -9.22 -4.87
CA ASN A 174 -19.67 -9.24 -4.62
C ASN A 174 -20.46 -9.48 -5.92
N THR A 175 -20.06 -8.82 -7.00
CA THR A 175 -20.66 -9.03 -8.34
C THR A 175 -20.46 -10.46 -8.84
N ALA A 176 -19.26 -11.03 -8.66
CA ALA A 176 -18.98 -12.41 -9.04
C ALA A 176 -19.82 -13.41 -8.24
N THR A 177 -19.95 -13.21 -6.92
CA THR A 177 -20.81 -14.02 -6.05
C THR A 177 -22.26 -13.98 -6.50
N ALA A 178 -22.79 -12.79 -6.84
CA ALA A 178 -24.17 -12.65 -7.33
C ALA A 178 -24.39 -13.44 -8.63
N LYS A 179 -23.44 -13.38 -9.58
CA LYS A 179 -23.49 -14.16 -10.83
C LYS A 179 -23.43 -15.66 -10.58
N ALA A 180 -22.57 -16.11 -9.66
CA ALA A 180 -22.46 -17.51 -9.29
C ALA A 180 -23.79 -18.03 -8.71
N ASN A 181 -24.39 -17.29 -7.77
CA ASN A 181 -25.69 -17.64 -7.19
C ASN A 181 -26.81 -17.71 -8.25
N ALA A 182 -26.82 -16.77 -9.20
CA ALA A 182 -27.77 -16.81 -10.31
C ALA A 182 -27.58 -18.05 -11.20
N ALA A 183 -26.33 -18.40 -11.53
CA ALA A 183 -26.01 -19.59 -12.30
C ALA A 183 -26.43 -20.88 -11.57
N THR A 184 -26.18 -20.97 -10.27
CA THR A 184 -26.64 -22.10 -9.43
C THR A 184 -28.15 -22.24 -9.48
N LYS A 185 -28.90 -21.12 -9.33
CA LYS A 185 -30.36 -21.14 -9.42
C LYS A 185 -30.84 -21.65 -10.78
N SER A 186 -30.30 -21.12 -11.87
CA SER A 186 -30.65 -21.57 -13.22
C SER A 186 -30.37 -23.06 -13.42
N ALA A 187 -29.27 -23.58 -12.88
CA ALA A 187 -28.95 -25.01 -12.95
C ALA A 187 -29.95 -25.87 -12.16
N THR A 188 -30.36 -25.42 -10.97
CA THR A 188 -31.41 -26.09 -10.18
C THR A 188 -32.75 -26.10 -10.91
N ASP A 189 -33.15 -24.97 -11.50
CA ASP A 189 -34.40 -24.86 -12.26
C ASP A 189 -34.37 -25.78 -13.50
N ALA A 190 -33.25 -25.83 -14.21
CA ALA A 190 -33.07 -26.73 -15.36
C ALA A 190 -33.14 -28.22 -14.95
N ALA A 191 -32.53 -28.59 -13.81
CA ALA A 191 -32.61 -29.95 -13.30
C ALA A 191 -34.06 -30.33 -12.92
N ALA A 192 -34.81 -29.42 -12.30
CA ALA A 192 -36.22 -29.63 -11.98
C ALA A 192 -37.09 -29.81 -13.24
N ALA A 193 -36.84 -28.99 -14.27
CA ALA A 193 -37.51 -29.13 -15.57
C ALA A 193 -37.20 -30.48 -16.23
N ALA A 194 -35.94 -30.93 -16.21
CA ALA A 194 -35.54 -32.23 -16.74
C ALA A 194 -36.22 -33.39 -16.02
N ASN A 195 -36.31 -33.34 -14.68
CA ASN A 195 -37.03 -34.35 -13.89
C ASN A 195 -38.53 -34.41 -14.23
N THR A 196 -39.15 -33.24 -14.43
CA THR A 196 -40.55 -33.15 -14.87
C THR A 196 -40.74 -33.75 -16.26
N ALA A 197 -39.84 -33.44 -17.20
CA ALA A 197 -39.88 -34.01 -18.55
C ALA A 197 -39.72 -35.53 -18.53
N LYS A 198 -38.82 -36.06 -17.68
CA LYS A 198 -38.67 -37.50 -17.47
C LYS A 198 -39.96 -38.14 -16.95
N ALA A 199 -40.59 -37.57 -15.93
CA ALA A 199 -41.85 -38.10 -15.38
C ALA A 199 -42.98 -38.12 -16.43
N ASN A 200 -43.06 -37.08 -17.27
CA ASN A 200 -44.01 -37.04 -18.38
C ASN A 200 -43.72 -38.12 -19.43
N ALA A 201 -42.45 -38.35 -19.77
CA ALA A 201 -42.05 -39.40 -20.70
C ALA A 201 -42.35 -40.81 -20.16
N ASP A 202 -42.10 -41.06 -18.87
CA ASP A 202 -42.44 -42.31 -18.20
C ASP A 202 -43.96 -42.55 -18.22
N THR A 203 -44.75 -41.49 -17.97
CA THR A 203 -46.23 -41.55 -18.07
C THR A 203 -46.70 -41.89 -19.48
N ALA A 204 -46.16 -41.22 -20.50
CA ALA A 204 -46.50 -41.49 -21.90
C ALA A 204 -46.13 -42.92 -22.32
N THR A 205 -44.99 -43.43 -21.87
CA THR A 205 -44.55 -44.81 -22.12
C THR A 205 -45.52 -45.82 -21.50
N ASN A 206 -45.94 -45.59 -20.26
CA ASN A 206 -46.92 -46.45 -19.59
C ASN A 206 -48.28 -46.45 -20.31
N ALA A 207 -48.75 -45.28 -20.78
CA ALA A 207 -49.97 -45.18 -21.57
C ALA A 207 -49.88 -45.95 -22.89
N ALA A 208 -48.75 -45.86 -23.60
CA ALA A 208 -48.52 -46.60 -24.84
C ALA A 208 -48.49 -48.12 -24.61
N ASN A 209 -47.87 -48.57 -23.52
CA ASN A 209 -47.87 -49.98 -23.12
C ASN A 209 -49.28 -50.49 -22.80
N ALA A 210 -50.08 -49.70 -22.07
CA ALA A 210 -51.47 -50.03 -21.77
C ALA A 210 -52.31 -50.15 -23.06
N ALA A 211 -52.18 -49.20 -23.99
CA ALA A 211 -52.85 -49.25 -25.28
C ALA A 211 -52.44 -50.49 -26.10
N THR A 212 -51.15 -50.84 -26.12
CA THR A 212 -50.65 -52.03 -26.80
C THR A 212 -51.26 -53.31 -26.23
N ASN A 213 -51.35 -53.42 -24.91
CA ASN A 213 -51.96 -54.58 -24.24
C ASN A 213 -53.45 -54.68 -24.53
N ALA A 214 -54.17 -53.55 -24.55
CA ALA A 214 -55.58 -53.52 -24.95
C ALA A 214 -55.77 -54.02 -26.39
N THR A 215 -54.93 -53.58 -27.34
CA THR A 215 -54.97 -54.07 -28.73
C THR A 215 -54.72 -55.57 -28.82
N LYS A 216 -53.75 -56.11 -28.08
CA LYS A 216 -53.49 -57.56 -28.02
C LYS A 216 -54.71 -58.33 -27.51
N ALA A 217 -55.37 -57.83 -26.47
CA ALA A 217 -56.59 -58.43 -25.94
C ALA A 217 -57.73 -58.41 -26.98
N SER A 218 -57.96 -57.27 -27.63
CA SER A 218 -58.95 -57.16 -28.71
C SER A 218 -58.67 -58.13 -29.87
N LYS A 219 -57.40 -58.27 -30.27
CA LYS A 219 -57.02 -59.26 -31.30
C LYS A 219 -57.34 -60.68 -30.86
N PHE A 220 -57.00 -61.04 -29.61
CA PHE A 220 -57.30 -62.37 -29.09
C PHE A 220 -58.80 -62.67 -29.10
N SER A 221 -59.63 -61.74 -28.65
CA SER A 221 -61.09 -61.86 -28.72
C SER A 221 -61.61 -61.99 -30.14
N ALA A 222 -61.03 -61.25 -31.10
CA ALA A 222 -61.39 -61.36 -32.51
C ALA A 222 -61.00 -62.73 -33.12
N ASP A 223 -59.79 -63.23 -32.79
CA ASP A 223 -59.35 -64.56 -33.21
C ASP A 223 -60.26 -65.66 -32.65
N GLN A 224 -60.70 -65.52 -31.39
CA GLN A 224 -61.64 -66.45 -30.75
C GLN A 224 -63.01 -66.43 -31.43
N ALA A 225 -63.58 -65.24 -31.66
CA ALA A 225 -64.84 -65.09 -32.38
C ALA A 225 -64.78 -65.67 -33.80
N ALA A 226 -63.65 -65.50 -34.50
CA ALA A 226 -63.43 -66.09 -35.81
C ALA A 226 -63.38 -67.63 -35.75
N ALA A 227 -62.74 -68.20 -34.72
CA ALA A 227 -62.72 -69.65 -34.52
C ALA A 227 -64.12 -70.21 -34.22
N ASP A 228 -64.89 -69.55 -33.36
CA ASP A 228 -66.26 -69.93 -33.03
C ASP A 228 -67.17 -69.87 -34.27
N ALA A 229 -67.05 -68.82 -35.09
CA ALA A 229 -67.79 -68.69 -36.34
C ALA A 229 -67.44 -69.81 -37.34
N ARG A 230 -66.16 -70.18 -37.45
CA ARG A 230 -65.74 -71.33 -38.28
C ARG A 230 -66.36 -72.64 -37.79
N LYS A 231 -66.33 -72.87 -36.48
CA LYS A 231 -66.93 -74.06 -35.87
C LYS A 231 -68.44 -74.12 -36.15
N ALA A 232 -69.17 -73.03 -35.95
CA ALA A 232 -70.59 -72.94 -36.26
C ALA A 232 -70.89 -73.22 -37.74
N ALA A 233 -70.06 -72.71 -38.66
CA ALA A 233 -70.21 -72.97 -40.09
C ALA A 233 -69.96 -74.46 -40.45
N GLU A 234 -69.00 -75.10 -39.79
CA GLU A 234 -68.72 -76.53 -39.96
C GLU A 234 -69.87 -77.40 -39.43
N GLU A 235 -70.43 -77.05 -38.27
CA GLU A 235 -71.61 -77.71 -37.69
C GLU A 235 -72.85 -77.56 -38.59
N ALA A 236 -73.11 -76.36 -39.11
CA ALA A 236 -74.21 -76.11 -40.04
C ALA A 236 -74.08 -76.94 -41.32
N ARG A 237 -72.86 -77.07 -41.86
CA ARG A 237 -72.59 -77.91 -43.04
C ARG A 237 -72.83 -79.40 -42.75
N GLY A 238 -72.51 -79.88 -41.55
CA GLY A 238 -72.75 -81.27 -41.14
C GLY A 238 -74.22 -81.60 -40.84
N SER A 239 -75.06 -80.59 -40.61
CA SER A 239 -76.48 -80.75 -40.24
C SER A 239 -77.40 -81.10 -41.41
N ILE A 240 -76.93 -80.90 -42.65
CA ILE A 240 -77.63 -81.30 -43.88
C ILE A 240 -76.87 -82.49 -44.48
N SER A 241 -77.43 -83.69 -44.35
CA SER A 241 -76.86 -84.88 -45.00
C SER A 241 -76.92 -84.69 -46.53
N PRO A 242 -75.86 -85.01 -47.29
CA PRO A 242 -75.92 -85.00 -48.76
C PRO A 242 -77.04 -85.91 -49.31
N ASP A 243 -77.41 -86.95 -48.54
CA ASP A 243 -78.45 -87.92 -48.89
C ASP A 243 -79.84 -87.53 -48.36
N LYS A 244 -79.97 -86.38 -47.70
CA LYS A 244 -81.26 -85.88 -47.20
C LYS A 244 -82.09 -85.36 -48.37
N ARG A 245 -83.23 -85.98 -48.63
CA ARG A 245 -84.19 -85.55 -49.65
C ARG A 245 -85.24 -84.68 -48.98
N ILE A 246 -85.32 -83.42 -49.41
CA ILE A 246 -86.37 -82.50 -48.99
C ILE A 246 -87.51 -82.59 -50.00
N TYR A 247 -88.70 -82.92 -49.52
CA TYR A 247 -89.90 -83.04 -50.34
C TYR A 247 -90.74 -81.77 -50.23
N LEU A 248 -91.33 -81.35 -51.35
CA LEU A 248 -92.33 -80.28 -51.38
C LEU A 248 -93.71 -80.91 -51.26
N ALA A 249 -94.36 -80.69 -50.11
CA ALA A 249 -95.75 -81.04 -49.91
C ALA A 249 -96.64 -79.82 -50.18
N TYR A 250 -97.69 -80.02 -50.97
CA TYR A 250 -98.72 -79.02 -51.23
C TYR A 250 -99.93 -79.35 -50.37
N ASP A 251 -100.35 -78.41 -49.54
CA ASP A 251 -101.49 -78.61 -48.66
C ASP A 251 -102.44 -77.40 -48.76
N THR A 252 -103.73 -77.66 -48.85
CA THR A 252 -104.75 -76.62 -49.03
C THR A 252 -105.58 -76.54 -47.76
N VAL A 253 -105.43 -75.46 -46.99
CA VAL A 253 -106.21 -75.23 -45.77
C VAL A 253 -107.20 -74.09 -46.04
N GLY A 254 -108.46 -74.45 -46.30
CA GLY A 254 -109.48 -73.49 -46.76
C GLY A 254 -109.26 -73.10 -48.22
N ASP A 255 -109.21 -71.80 -48.53
CA ASP A 255 -108.97 -71.26 -49.88
C ASP A 255 -107.50 -70.84 -50.11
N THR A 256 -106.58 -71.26 -49.24
CA THR A 256 -105.15 -70.89 -49.32
C THR A 256 -104.27 -72.11 -49.50
N ASP A 257 -103.47 -72.10 -50.56
CA ASP A 257 -102.49 -73.14 -50.84
C ASP A 257 -101.17 -72.84 -50.12
N TYR A 258 -100.67 -73.84 -49.40
CA TYR A 258 -99.40 -73.81 -48.71
C TYR A 258 -98.42 -74.75 -49.40
N ILE A 259 -97.17 -74.28 -49.49
CA ILE A 259 -96.03 -75.12 -49.85
C ILE A 259 -95.24 -75.34 -48.56
N SER A 260 -95.13 -76.60 -48.16
CA SER A 260 -94.35 -77.02 -47.00
C SER A 260 -93.16 -77.87 -47.44
N LEU A 261 -92.02 -77.65 -46.77
CA LEU A 261 -90.82 -78.48 -46.93
C LEU A 261 -90.83 -79.54 -45.83
N VAL A 262 -90.88 -80.82 -46.20
CA VAL A 262 -90.91 -81.96 -45.27
C VAL A 262 -89.71 -82.88 -45.47
N ASP A 263 -89.23 -83.48 -44.38
CA ASP A 263 -88.02 -84.31 -44.30
C ASP A 263 -88.32 -85.82 -44.37
N THR A 264 -89.57 -86.16 -44.71
CA THR A 264 -90.06 -87.53 -44.88
C THR A 264 -90.97 -87.58 -46.11
N GLU A 265 -90.94 -88.70 -46.83
CA GLU A 265 -91.83 -88.99 -47.95
C GLU A 265 -93.15 -89.51 -47.37
N ASP A 266 -94.28 -88.85 -47.67
CA ASP A 266 -95.63 -89.37 -47.41
C ASP A 266 -96.09 -90.27 -48.57
#